data_AF-A0A8S9MR94-F1
#
_entry.id   AF-A0A8S9MR94-F1
#
_cell.length_a   1.000
_cell.length_b   1.000
_cell.length_c   1.000
_cell.angle_alpha   90.00
_cell.angle_beta   90.00
_cell.angle_gamma   90.00
#
_symmetry.space_group_name_H-M   'P 1'
#
loop_
_entity.id
_entity.type
_entity.pdbx_description
1 polymer ?
#
loop_
_entity_poly.entity_id
_entity_poly.type
_entity_poly.pdbx_seq_one_letter_code
_entity_poly.pdbx_strand_id
1 'polypeptide(L)'
;MKVLHSWTQHSNYYGEDTFKFILEDKMGSKIHCTCKRVFLARVKKLHVGQWMFLENFSFYPATGMYRLTSHKYKMSITWNSIVTNSIRTTCEVRLIDHNKESSSEDVSTSFSKHKEGDADLNDMNSTSKKLCAKNIKMGKTDED
;
A
#
# COMPACT_ATOMS: atom_id res chain seq x y z
N MET A 1 -1.97 -3.01 0.20
CA MET A 1 -2.13 -2.16 1.40
C MET A 1 -2.25 -3.06 2.62
N LYS A 2 -1.73 -2.66 3.77
CA LYS A 2 -1.77 -3.38 5.05
C LYS A 2 -2.73 -2.69 6.02
N VAL A 3 -3.54 -3.44 6.76
CA VAL A 3 -4.35 -2.85 7.85
C VAL A 3 -3.46 -2.56 9.06
N LEU A 4 -3.31 -1.30 9.47
CA LEU A 4 -2.59 -0.93 10.70
C LEU A 4 -3.50 -0.89 11.94
N HIS A 5 -4.71 -0.37 11.75
CA HIS A 5 -5.67 -0.20 12.83
C HIS A 5 -7.08 -0.24 12.24
N SER A 6 -8.04 -0.75 13.00
CA SER A 6 -9.45 -0.79 12.64
C SER A 6 -10.34 -0.59 13.85
N TRP A 7 -11.44 0.13 13.67
CA TRP A 7 -12.43 0.38 14.73
C TRP A 7 -13.81 0.67 14.12
N THR A 8 -14.86 0.44 14.90
CA THR A 8 -16.22 0.86 14.54
C THR A 8 -16.45 2.27 15.07
N GLN A 9 -16.94 3.18 14.23
CA GLN A 9 -17.49 4.45 14.68
C GLN A 9 -19.02 4.42 14.54
N HIS A 10 -19.70 4.51 15.67
CA HIS A 10 -21.15 4.78 15.73
C HIS A 10 -21.46 6.20 15.24
N SER A 11 -22.61 6.37 14.60
CA SER A 11 -23.18 7.66 14.22
C SER A 11 -24.47 7.90 14.99
N ASN A 12 -24.56 9.03 15.69
CA ASN A 12 -25.81 9.45 16.36
C ASN A 12 -26.89 9.88 15.35
N TYR A 13 -26.53 10.16 14.09
CA TYR A 13 -27.47 10.36 13.00
C TYR A 13 -27.77 9.03 12.31
N TYR A 14 -29.03 8.58 12.45
CA TYR A 14 -29.68 7.48 11.70
C TYR A 14 -28.86 6.18 11.51
N GLY A 15 -28.04 5.80 12.51
CA GLY A 15 -27.60 4.41 12.71
C GLY A 15 -26.66 3.81 11.63
N GLU A 16 -26.07 4.62 10.76
CA GLU A 16 -25.03 4.16 9.83
C GLU A 16 -23.64 4.09 10.49
N ASP A 17 -23.44 3.02 11.26
CA ASP A 17 -22.10 2.62 11.71
C ASP A 17 -21.13 2.57 10.54
N THR A 18 -19.96 3.18 10.74
CA THR A 18 -18.88 3.18 9.76
C THR A 18 -17.67 2.48 10.37
N PHE A 19 -17.24 1.40 9.72
CA PHE A 19 -15.97 0.76 10.02
C PHE A 19 -14.86 1.62 9.42
N LYS A 20 -13.89 1.97 10.26
CA LYS A 20 -12.77 2.83 9.91
C LYS A 20 -11.48 2.06 10.03
N PHE A 21 -10.54 2.41 9.15
CA PHE A 21 -9.24 1.76 9.05
C PHE A 21 -8.16 2.83 8.87
N ILE A 22 -6.99 2.56 9.44
CA ILE A 22 -5.74 3.14 8.94
C ILE A 22 -5.07 2.06 8.10
N LEU A 23 -4.82 2.37 6.84
CA LEU A 23 -4.13 1.49 5.90
C LEU A 23 -2.76 2.04 5.58
N GLU A 24 -1.78 1.16 5.37
CA GLU A 24 -0.40 1.50 4.99
C GLU A 24 -0.07 0.86 3.64
N ASP A 25 0.63 1.59 2.76
CA ASP A 25 1.15 1.01 1.52
C ASP A 25 2.56 0.42 1.69
N LYS A 26 3.14 -0.09 0.60
CA LYS A 26 4.49 -0.66 0.59
C LYS A 26 5.62 0.36 0.81
N MET A 27 5.31 1.66 0.75
CA MET A 27 6.23 2.78 0.96
C MET A 27 6.08 3.41 2.35
N GLY A 28 5.18 2.88 3.19
CA GLY A 28 4.88 3.43 4.52
C GLY A 28 3.90 4.60 4.51
N SER A 29 3.30 4.95 3.37
CA SER A 29 2.27 5.99 3.28
C SER A 29 0.98 5.51 3.93
N LYS A 30 0.41 6.31 4.84
CA LYS A 30 -0.76 5.97 5.65
C LYS A 30 -2.00 6.72 5.19
N ILE A 31 -3.08 6.01 4.93
CA ILE A 31 -4.37 6.57 4.50
C ILE A 31 -5.52 6.11 5.40
N HIS A 32 -6.35 7.05 5.82
CA HIS A 32 -7.61 6.77 6.49
C HIS A 32 -8.67 6.27 5.48
N CYS A 33 -9.25 5.10 5.76
CA CYS A 33 -10.26 4.46 4.94
C CYS A 33 -11.57 4.24 5.72
N THR A 34 -12.71 4.46 5.06
CA THR A 34 -14.07 4.24 5.61
C THR A 34 -14.82 3.13 4.88
N CYS A 35 -15.64 2.38 5.60
CA CYS A 35 -16.52 1.35 5.05
C CYS A 35 -17.87 1.41 5.78
N LYS A 36 -18.96 1.64 5.04
CA LYS A 36 -20.32 1.60 5.62
C LYS A 36 -20.64 0.18 6.12
N ARG A 37 -21.40 0.06 7.22
CA ARG A 37 -21.84 -1.23 7.79
C ARG A 37 -22.47 -2.19 6.77
N VAL A 38 -23.18 -1.68 5.75
CA VAL A 38 -23.76 -2.48 4.66
C VAL A 38 -22.71 -3.24 3.82
N PHE A 39 -21.46 -2.76 3.75
CA PHE A 39 -20.36 -3.41 3.02
C PHE A 39 -19.40 -4.17 3.95
N LEU A 40 -19.67 -4.21 5.26
CA LEU A 40 -18.83 -4.86 6.28
C LEU A 40 -18.43 -6.28 5.91
N ALA A 41 -19.35 -7.07 5.33
CA ALA A 41 -19.10 -8.46 4.94
C ALA A 41 -17.86 -8.66 4.06
N ARG A 42 -17.47 -7.66 3.26
CA ARG A 42 -16.27 -7.69 2.41
C ARG A 42 -14.96 -7.51 3.19
N VAL A 43 -15.02 -6.80 4.32
CA VAL A 43 -13.85 -6.49 5.17
C VAL A 43 -13.79 -7.31 6.45
N LYS A 44 -14.82 -8.12 6.79
CA LYS A 44 -14.81 -9.02 7.96
C LYS A 44 -13.61 -9.98 7.99
N LYS A 45 -13.06 -10.34 6.83
CA LYS A 45 -11.90 -11.25 6.67
C LYS A 45 -10.54 -10.54 6.71
N LEU A 46 -10.50 -9.24 7.04
CA LEU A 46 -9.27 -8.46 7.15
C LEU A 46 -8.91 -8.28 8.63
N HIS A 47 -7.85 -8.95 9.06
CA HIS A 47 -7.26 -8.73 10.37
C HIS A 47 -6.19 -7.62 10.31
N VAL A 48 -5.97 -6.95 11.44
CA VAL A 48 -4.86 -6.01 11.60
C VAL A 48 -3.53 -6.74 11.33
N GLY A 49 -2.61 -6.07 10.64
CA GLY A 49 -1.33 -6.63 10.18
C GLY A 49 -1.38 -7.33 8.83
N GLN A 50 -2.56 -7.72 8.32
CA GLN A 50 -2.68 -8.39 7.01
C GLN A 50 -2.57 -7.42 5.84
N TRP A 51 -1.92 -7.91 4.78
CA TRP A 51 -1.88 -7.27 3.46
C TRP A 51 -3.09 -7.68 2.61
N MET A 52 -3.52 -6.76 1.75
CA MET A 52 -4.61 -6.92 0.81
C MET A 52 -4.40 -6.08 -0.45
N PHE A 53 -5.03 -6.51 -1.53
CA PHE A 53 -5.35 -5.68 -2.69
C PHE A 53 -6.77 -5.13 -2.51
N LEU A 54 -6.94 -3.85 -2.84
CA LEU A 54 -8.21 -3.15 -2.80
C LEU A 54 -8.37 -2.43 -4.14
N GLU A 55 -9.47 -2.69 -4.82
CA GLU A 55 -9.78 -2.18 -6.15
C GLU A 55 -11.17 -1.53 -6.14
N ASN A 56 -11.47 -0.67 -7.13
CA ASN A 56 -12.78 -0.01 -7.29
C ASN A 56 -13.25 0.73 -6.02
N PHE A 57 -12.37 1.52 -5.41
CA PHE A 57 -12.64 2.36 -4.24
C PHE A 57 -12.79 3.83 -4.64
N SER A 58 -13.36 4.65 -3.75
CA SER A 58 -13.49 6.11 -3.96
C SER A 58 -12.51 6.90 -3.10
N PHE A 59 -12.01 8.03 -3.62
CA PHE A 59 -11.30 9.03 -2.83
C PHE A 59 -12.19 10.24 -2.53
N TYR A 60 -11.99 10.82 -1.35
CA TYR A 60 -12.60 12.08 -0.92
C TYR A 60 -11.52 12.99 -0.34
N PRO A 61 -11.56 14.32 -0.55
CA PRO A 61 -10.64 15.22 0.13
C PRO A 61 -10.69 15.02 1.65
N ALA A 62 -9.53 14.90 2.29
CA ALA A 62 -9.47 14.90 3.73
C ALA A 62 -9.78 16.33 4.20
N THR A 63 -10.96 16.53 4.76
CA THR A 63 -11.42 17.78 5.39
C THR A 63 -11.40 17.69 6.92
N GLY A 64 -11.48 18.86 7.56
CA GLY A 64 -11.46 19.04 9.02
C GLY A 64 -10.07 19.34 9.60
N MET A 65 -10.07 19.85 10.84
CA MET A 65 -8.86 20.14 11.61
C MET A 65 -8.22 18.85 12.17
N TYR A 66 -9.05 17.91 12.65
CA TYR A 66 -8.59 16.62 13.17
C TYR A 66 -8.43 15.60 12.06
N ARG A 67 -7.21 15.10 11.87
CA ARG A 67 -6.85 14.13 10.81
C ARG A 67 -6.14 12.93 11.41
N LEU A 68 -6.64 11.73 11.11
CA LEU A 68 -6.04 10.47 11.51
C LEU A 68 -4.76 10.11 10.73
N THR A 69 -4.55 10.75 9.57
CA THR A 69 -3.41 10.57 8.69
C THR A 69 -3.05 11.91 8.03
N SER A 70 -1.76 12.14 7.74
CA SER A 70 -1.28 13.31 7.00
C SER A 70 -1.70 13.32 5.51
N HIS A 71 -2.18 12.19 4.98
CA HIS A 71 -2.61 12.07 3.59
C HIS A 71 -3.72 13.07 3.21
N LYS A 72 -3.60 13.69 2.02
CA LYS A 72 -4.51 14.74 1.53
C LYS A 72 -5.93 14.23 1.24
N TYR A 73 -6.10 12.92 1.04
CA TYR A 73 -7.37 12.26 0.73
C TYR A 73 -7.69 11.16 1.75
N LYS A 74 -8.98 10.91 1.95
CA LYS A 74 -9.53 9.73 2.63
C LYS A 74 -10.04 8.78 1.55
N MET A 75 -9.98 7.48 1.81
CA MET A 75 -10.52 6.45 0.92
C MET A 75 -11.86 5.94 1.46
N SER A 76 -12.75 5.45 0.60
CA SER A 76 -13.95 4.71 1.01
C SER A 76 -14.15 3.46 0.18
N ILE A 77 -14.54 2.40 0.88
CA ILE A 77 -15.05 1.16 0.31
C ILE A 77 -16.51 1.38 -0.08
N THR A 78 -16.84 0.99 -1.31
CA THR A 78 -18.12 1.19 -1.99
C THR A 78 -18.71 -0.15 -2.44
N TRP A 79 -19.93 -0.11 -2.98
CA TRP A 79 -20.66 -1.29 -3.43
C TRP A 79 -19.97 -2.06 -4.57
N ASN A 80 -19.06 -1.43 -5.32
CA ASN A 80 -18.26 -2.02 -6.39
C ASN A 80 -16.83 -2.39 -5.97
N SER A 81 -16.40 -2.05 -4.74
CA SER A 81 -15.04 -2.34 -4.28
C SER A 81 -14.76 -3.83 -4.12
N ILE A 82 -13.60 -4.27 -4.63
CA ILE A 82 -13.11 -5.64 -4.51
C ILE A 82 -11.99 -5.67 -3.46
N VAL A 83 -12.09 -6.60 -2.52
CA VAL A 83 -11.15 -6.77 -1.39
C VAL A 83 -10.55 -8.17 -1.50
N THR A 84 -9.28 -8.25 -1.89
CA THR A 84 -8.56 -9.52 -2.04
C THR A 84 -7.47 -9.61 -0.97
N ASN A 85 -7.64 -10.48 0.02
CA ASN A 85 -6.60 -10.74 1.03
C ASN A 85 -5.39 -11.41 0.36
N SER A 86 -4.18 -10.87 0.57
CA SER A 86 -2.96 -11.48 0.03
C SER A 86 -2.46 -12.56 0.99
N ILE A 87 -3.03 -13.76 0.85
CA ILE A 87 -2.59 -14.96 1.56
C ILE A 87 -1.28 -15.45 0.94
N ARG A 88 -0.13 -14.84 1.31
CA ARG A 88 1.20 -15.48 1.48
C ARG A 88 2.31 -14.46 1.74
N THR A 89 3.42 -15.00 2.25
CA THR A 89 4.65 -14.36 2.72
C THR A 89 5.61 -13.87 1.61
N THR A 90 5.21 -13.89 0.34
CA THR A 90 6.04 -13.45 -0.79
C THR A 90 5.31 -12.47 -1.69
N CYS A 91 6.03 -11.44 -2.15
CA CYS A 91 5.47 -10.28 -2.86
C CYS A 91 5.22 -10.55 -4.35
N GLU A 92 4.40 -11.55 -4.68
CA GLU A 92 4.02 -11.81 -6.07
C GLU A 92 2.97 -10.79 -6.53
N VAL A 93 3.38 -9.95 -7.48
CA VAL A 93 2.55 -8.94 -8.12
C VAL A 93 1.59 -9.65 -9.07
N ARG A 94 0.28 -9.50 -8.84
CA ARG A 94 -0.72 -9.84 -9.86
C ARG A 94 -0.60 -8.85 -11.02
N LEU A 95 0.09 -9.25 -12.08
CA LEU A 95 -0.04 -8.61 -13.38
C LEU A 95 -1.47 -8.82 -13.87
N ILE A 96 -2.10 -7.76 -14.39
CA ILE A 96 -3.44 -7.82 -14.97
C ILE A 96 -3.27 -7.76 -16.48
N ASP A 97 -3.31 -8.93 -17.12
CA ASP A 97 -3.20 -9.04 -18.56
C ASP A 97 -4.44 -8.49 -19.25
N HIS A 98 -4.35 -7.23 -19.69
CA HIS A 98 -5.27 -6.65 -20.66
C HIS A 98 -4.80 -6.97 -22.08
N ASN A 99 -4.93 -8.22 -22.51
CA ASN A 99 -5.06 -8.48 -23.94
C ASN A 99 -5.99 -9.66 -24.23
N LYS A 100 -7.11 -9.37 -24.90
CA LYS A 100 -8.09 -10.35 -25.35
C LYS A 100 -7.96 -10.48 -26.87
N GLU A 101 -7.04 -11.30 -27.33
CA GLU A 101 -7.12 -11.81 -28.70
C GLU A 101 -6.52 -13.21 -28.87
N SER A 102 -6.98 -13.88 -29.93
CA SER A 102 -6.89 -15.32 -30.16
C SER A 102 -5.46 -15.89 -30.18
N SER A 103 -5.26 -17.07 -29.60
CA SER A 103 -4.13 -17.93 -29.93
C SER A 103 -4.56 -19.41 -29.98
N SER A 104 -4.43 -20.02 -31.15
CA SER A 104 -4.45 -21.47 -31.32
C SER A 104 -3.21 -21.90 -32.12
N GLU A 105 -2.45 -22.81 -31.52
CA GLU A 105 -1.56 -23.79 -32.17
C GLU A 105 -0.21 -23.30 -32.76
N ASP A 106 0.86 -23.80 -32.09
CA ASP A 106 2.09 -24.40 -32.62
C ASP A 106 3.01 -23.65 -33.62
N VAL A 107 4.31 -23.53 -33.29
CA VAL A 107 5.33 -24.58 -33.59
C VAL A 107 6.79 -24.13 -33.30
N SER A 108 7.62 -25.11 -32.92
CA SER A 108 9.11 -25.22 -32.93
C SER A 108 10.06 -23.99 -32.91
N THR A 109 11.07 -24.12 -32.04
CA THR A 109 12.31 -23.34 -31.89
C THR A 109 13.16 -23.16 -33.16
N SER A 110 13.95 -22.08 -33.23
CA SER A 110 15.27 -22.11 -33.87
C SER A 110 16.29 -21.21 -33.18
N PHE A 111 17.52 -21.70 -33.04
CA PHE A 111 18.66 -20.94 -32.51
C PHE A 111 19.24 -20.00 -33.59
N SER A 112 19.65 -18.79 -33.20
CA SER A 112 20.64 -18.04 -33.99
C SER A 112 21.74 -17.47 -33.07
N LYS A 113 22.99 -17.73 -33.45
CA LYS A 113 24.19 -17.18 -32.81
C LYS A 113 24.48 -15.82 -33.42
N HIS A 114 24.80 -14.82 -32.59
CA HIS A 114 25.82 -13.83 -32.95
C HIS A 114 26.75 -13.62 -31.76
N LYS A 115 28.01 -13.25 -32.06
CA LYS A 115 29.16 -13.38 -31.17
C LYS A 115 29.74 -11.99 -30.87
N GLU A 116 30.11 -11.79 -29.60
CA GLU A 116 31.25 -10.96 -29.15
C GLU A 116 31.24 -9.46 -29.50
N GLY A 117 30.93 -8.64 -28.49
CA GLY A 117 31.20 -7.21 -28.45
C GLY A 117 31.72 -6.85 -27.06
N ASP A 118 33.01 -6.55 -26.98
CA ASP A 118 33.77 -6.24 -25.76
C ASP A 118 33.30 -4.95 -25.08
N ALA A 119 33.10 -4.99 -23.76
CA ALA A 119 32.85 -3.84 -22.89
C ALA A 119 33.03 -4.20 -21.40
N ASP A 120 34.28 -4.27 -20.93
CA ASP A 120 34.60 -4.32 -19.50
C ASP A 120 34.02 -3.11 -18.73
N LEU A 121 33.05 -3.33 -17.83
CA LEU A 121 32.57 -2.31 -16.88
C LEU A 121 32.31 -2.87 -15.47
N ASN A 122 33.42 -3.07 -14.76
CA ASN A 122 33.64 -2.96 -13.31
C ASN A 122 32.47 -3.20 -12.34
N ASP A 123 32.54 -4.34 -11.65
CA ASP A 123 31.73 -4.71 -10.48
C ASP A 123 32.15 -3.90 -9.22
N MET A 124 31.42 -2.81 -8.93
CA MET A 124 31.68 -1.95 -7.77
C MET A 124 30.80 -2.31 -6.58
N ASN A 125 31.21 -3.34 -5.82
CA ASN A 125 30.74 -3.48 -4.44
C ASN A 125 31.22 -2.28 -3.62
N SER A 126 30.32 -1.61 -2.91
CA SER A 126 30.67 -0.64 -1.88
C SER A 126 29.79 -0.83 -0.65
N THR A 127 30.27 -1.66 0.28
CA THR A 127 29.72 -1.71 1.63
C THR A 127 30.39 -0.66 2.51
N SER A 128 29.61 0.26 3.08
CA SER A 128 30.11 1.16 4.13
C SER A 128 29.00 1.58 5.09
N LYS A 129 28.96 0.90 6.25
CA LYS A 129 28.17 1.32 7.40
C LYS A 129 28.89 2.47 8.11
N LYS A 130 28.30 3.66 8.19
CA LYS A 130 28.65 4.66 9.21
C LYS A 130 27.40 5.32 9.77
N LEU A 131 27.07 4.98 11.01
CA LEU A 131 26.10 5.69 11.83
C LEU A 131 26.75 7.01 12.27
N CYS A 132 26.13 8.16 11.97
CA CYS A 132 26.59 9.46 12.49
C CYS A 132 25.62 9.96 13.56
N ALA A 133 25.95 9.71 14.82
CA ALA A 133 25.25 10.33 15.94
C ALA A 133 25.71 11.78 16.10
N LYS A 134 24.78 12.74 16.03
CA LYS A 134 25.03 14.12 16.46
C LYS A 134 24.39 14.33 17.83
N ASN A 135 25.21 14.28 18.88
CA ASN A 135 24.84 14.82 20.18
C ASN A 135 24.84 16.35 20.07
N ILE A 136 23.68 16.99 20.24
CA ILE A 136 23.59 18.46 20.36
C ILE A 136 23.41 18.81 21.84
N LYS A 137 24.35 19.63 22.32
CA LYS A 137 24.57 20.02 23.71
C LYS A 137 23.45 20.93 24.19
N MET A 138 22.88 20.64 25.37
CA MET A 138 21.98 21.55 26.08
C MET A 138 22.77 22.72 26.68
N GLY A 139 22.29 23.94 26.47
CA GLY A 139 22.81 25.15 27.11
C GLY A 139 21.80 25.75 28.07
N LYS A 140 22.19 25.85 29.34
CA LYS A 140 21.98 27.02 30.22
C LYS A 140 23.32 27.79 30.16
N THR A 141 23.50 29.07 30.46
CA THR A 141 22.81 30.02 31.36
C THR A 141 22.87 31.43 30.74
N ASP A 142 22.38 32.53 31.33
CA ASP A 142 21.10 32.93 31.95
C ASP A 142 21.17 34.50 32.12
N GLU A 143 20.18 35.17 32.72
CA GLU A 143 20.12 36.60 33.16
C GLU A 143 20.06 37.76 32.13
N ASP A 144 18.95 38.52 32.19
CA ASP A 144 18.88 40.00 32.32
C ASP A 144 17.52 40.35 33.01
#